data_AF-A0A397IDL0-F1
#
_entry.id   AF-A0A397IDL0-F1
#
_cell.length_a   1.000
_cell.length_b   1.000
_cell.length_c   1.000
_cell.angle_alpha   90.00
_cell.angle_beta   90.00
_cell.angle_gamma   90.00
#
_symmetry.space_group_name_H-M   'P 1'
#
loop_
_entity.id
_entity.type
_entity.pdbx_description
1 polymer ?
#
loop_
_entity_poly.entity_id
_entity_poly.type
_entity_poly.pdbx_seq_one_letter_code
_entity_poly.pdbx_strand_id
1 'polypeptide(L)'
;MNILYIRKCYRDLLEIVFDENIRKLRITGNPGIGKTFFAYYLLYMLAKREKIIIYNSCASRYPIAFDKEKAFRVYEADVLDSYLCEQSVWYIVDSKEPESVKAKTILLCSPRKDHYKNFDKYVGTTIRYMSVWSPEEIEACRVRIFDCIDKVKVEDLLSK
;
A
#
# COMPACT_ATOMS: atom_id res chain seq x y z
N MET A 1 -14.93 -10.99 -12.29
CA MET A 1 -13.51 -11.11 -12.67
C MET A 1 -12.72 -10.15 -11.78
N ASN A 2 -11.72 -10.62 -11.02
CA ASN A 2 -10.96 -9.76 -10.10
C ASN A 2 -9.65 -9.33 -10.79
N ILE A 3 -9.69 -8.21 -11.52
CA ILE A 3 -8.52 -7.65 -12.22
C ILE A 3 -7.91 -6.52 -11.39
N LEU A 4 -6.59 -6.53 -11.26
CA LEU A 4 -5.82 -5.41 -10.74
C LEU A 4 -5.04 -4.75 -11.89
N TYR A 5 -5.36 -3.49 -12.21
CA TYR A 5 -4.60 -2.71 -13.17
C TYR A 5 -3.28 -2.23 -12.55
N ILE A 6 -2.15 -2.66 -13.13
CA ILE A 6 -0.83 -2.26 -12.64
C ILE A 6 -0.41 -0.96 -13.32
N ARG A 7 -0.56 0.14 -12.58
CA ARG A 7 -0.18 1.49 -12.98
C ARG A 7 1.33 1.61 -13.18
N LYS A 8 1.78 2.53 -14.04
CA LYS A 8 3.23 2.77 -14.24
C LYS A 8 3.90 3.15 -12.93
N CYS A 9 3.30 4.08 -12.19
CA CYS A 9 3.81 4.54 -10.90
C CYS A 9 3.92 3.42 -9.85
N TYR A 10 3.15 2.33 -9.98
CA TYR A 10 3.31 1.19 -9.06
C TYR A 10 4.64 0.49 -9.27
N ARG A 11 5.14 0.41 -10.50
CA ARG A 11 6.45 -0.20 -10.79
C ARG A 11 7.57 0.68 -10.25
N ASP A 12 7.50 1.98 -10.51
CA ASP A 12 8.48 2.96 -10.03
C ASP A 12 8.54 2.99 -8.49
N LEU A 13 7.38 2.95 -7.81
CA LEU A 13 7.32 2.89 -6.35
C LEU A 13 7.84 1.55 -5.80
N LEU A 14 7.66 0.44 -6.53
CA LEU A 14 8.11 -0.88 -6.10
C LEU A 14 9.64 -0.97 -6.04
N GLU A 15 10.35 -0.29 -6.94
CA GLU A 15 11.81 -0.20 -6.91
C GLU A 15 12.30 0.43 -5.59
N ILE A 16 11.65 1.52 -5.18
CA ILE A 16 11.95 2.22 -3.92
C ILE A 16 11.57 1.37 -2.72
N VAL A 17 10.43 0.67 -2.78
CA VAL A 17 10.00 -0.25 -1.72
C VAL A 17 11.03 -1.35 -1.50
N PHE A 18 11.68 -1.84 -2.56
CA PHE A 18 12.68 -2.91 -2.46
C PHE A 18 14.10 -2.45 -2.19
N ASP A 19 14.38 -1.15 -2.15
CA ASP A 19 15.68 -0.64 -1.70
C ASP A 19 15.93 -1.03 -0.24
N GLU A 20 16.97 -1.83 0.00
CA GLU A 20 17.30 -2.37 1.32
C GLU A 20 17.76 -1.28 2.30
N ASN A 21 18.25 -0.14 1.79
CA ASN A 21 18.66 1.01 2.60
C ASN A 21 17.44 1.78 3.15
N ILE A 22 16.26 1.60 2.53
CA ILE A 22 15.03 2.25 2.95
C ILE A 22 14.26 1.29 3.86
N ARG A 23 14.26 1.58 5.17
CA ARG A 23 13.52 0.80 6.18
C ARG A 23 12.16 1.38 6.55
N LYS A 24 11.98 2.68 6.35
CA LYS A 24 10.76 3.42 6.66
C LYS A 24 10.37 4.25 5.44
N LEU A 25 9.29 3.87 4.78
CA LEU A 25 8.82 4.54 3.57
C LEU A 25 7.37 4.96 3.74
N ARG A 26 7.10 6.25 3.54
CA ARG A 26 5.75 6.78 3.39
C ARG A 26 5.47 7.03 1.93
N ILE A 27 4.37 6.47 1.43
CA ILE A 27 3.83 6.75 0.11
C ILE A 27 2.49 7.46 0.31
N THR A 28 2.43 8.72 -0.11
CA THR A 28 1.26 9.57 0.07
C THR A 28 0.68 10.04 -1.27
N GLY A 29 -0.51 10.61 -1.22
CA GLY A 29 -1.18 11.24 -2.35
C GLY A 29 -2.68 11.39 -2.13
N ASN A 30 -3.35 12.05 -3.05
CA ASN A 30 -4.78 12.37 -2.92
C ASN A 30 -5.65 11.13 -2.65
N PRO A 31 -6.76 11.24 -1.90
CA PRO A 31 -7.73 10.16 -1.78
C PRO A 31 -8.17 9.64 -3.16
N GLY A 32 -8.44 8.34 -3.28
CA GLY A 32 -8.96 7.74 -4.53
C GLY A 32 -7.94 7.41 -5.63
N ILE A 33 -6.66 7.80 -5.52
CA ILE A 33 -5.66 7.54 -6.57
C ILE A 33 -5.10 6.11 -6.60
N GLY A 34 -5.64 5.19 -5.79
CA GLY A 34 -5.25 3.78 -5.81
C GLY A 34 -4.08 3.37 -4.89
N LYS A 35 -3.90 4.02 -3.74
CA LYS A 35 -2.90 3.58 -2.73
C LYS A 35 -3.19 2.18 -2.18
N THR A 36 -4.45 1.87 -1.86
CA THR A 36 -4.86 0.53 -1.39
C THR A 36 -4.61 -0.55 -2.46
N PHE A 37 -4.85 -0.25 -3.74
CA PHE A 37 -4.55 -1.17 -4.85
C PHE A 37 -3.04 -1.41 -5.00
N PHE A 38 -2.21 -0.39 -4.78
CA PHE A 38 -0.76 -0.57 -4.68
C PHE A 38 -0.38 -1.47 -3.51
N ALA A 39 -1.06 -1.38 -2.36
CA ALA A 39 -0.87 -2.29 -1.23
C ALA A 39 -1.09 -3.75 -1.65
N TYR A 40 -2.16 -4.04 -2.38
CA TYR A 40 -2.45 -5.38 -2.86
C TYR A 40 -1.42 -5.89 -3.88
N TYR A 41 -0.98 -5.01 -4.79
CA TYR A 41 0.13 -5.34 -5.69
C TYR A 41 1.42 -5.65 -4.90
N LEU A 42 1.72 -4.86 -3.87
CA LEU A 42 2.89 -5.08 -3.02
C LEU A 42 2.79 -6.39 -2.23
N LEU A 43 1.61 -6.71 -1.65
CA LEU A 43 1.35 -7.98 -0.98
C LEU A 43 1.66 -9.17 -1.92
N TYR A 44 1.17 -9.11 -3.17
CA TYR A 44 1.44 -10.12 -4.18
C TYR A 44 2.94 -10.26 -4.50
N MET A 45 3.64 -9.14 -4.69
CA MET A 45 5.07 -9.15 -5.01
C MET A 45 5.93 -9.66 -3.85
N LEU A 46 5.53 -9.39 -2.60
CA LEU A 46 6.21 -9.90 -1.41
C LEU A 46 5.92 -11.38 -1.16
N ALA A 47 4.68 -11.82 -1.38
CA ALA A 47 4.31 -13.23 -1.28
C ALA A 47 5.10 -14.08 -2.29
N LYS A 48 5.27 -13.59 -3.53
CA LYS A 48 6.14 -14.22 -4.54
C LYS A 48 7.61 -14.34 -4.14
N ARG A 49 8.06 -13.52 -3.19
CA ARG A 49 9.42 -13.53 -2.63
C ARG A 49 9.49 -14.24 -1.28
N GLU A 50 8.44 -14.98 -0.93
CA GLU A 50 8.29 -15.74 0.32
C GLU A 50 8.57 -14.89 1.57
N LYS A 51 8.19 -13.61 1.53
CA LYS A 51 8.33 -12.71 2.67
C LYS A 51 7.17 -12.89 3.64
N ILE A 52 7.47 -12.72 4.92
CA ILE A 52 6.45 -12.60 5.96
C ILE A 52 5.96 -11.16 5.98
N ILE A 53 4.64 -10.98 6.00
CA ILE A 53 4.01 -9.66 5.87
C ILE A 53 2.96 -9.48 6.96
N ILE A 54 2.99 -8.34 7.63
CA ILE A 54 1.88 -7.86 8.45
C ILE A 54 1.19 -6.74 7.68
N TYR A 55 -0.08 -6.95 7.34
CA TYR A 55 -0.93 -5.94 6.72
C TYR A 55 -1.92 -5.36 7.74
N ASN A 56 -1.77 -4.09 8.07
CA ASN A 56 -2.63 -3.38 9.01
C ASN A 56 -3.37 -2.25 8.30
N SER A 57 -4.65 -2.47 8.01
CA SER A 57 -5.50 -1.51 7.28
C SER A 57 -6.53 -0.87 8.20
N CYS A 58 -6.91 0.38 7.92
CA CYS A 58 -8.04 1.03 8.58
C CYS A 58 -9.37 0.30 8.35
N ALA A 59 -9.49 -0.49 7.28
CA ALA A 59 -10.68 -1.26 6.96
C ALA A 59 -10.84 -2.53 7.83
N SER A 60 -9.82 -2.90 8.60
CA SER A 60 -9.85 -4.05 9.52
C SER A 60 -9.48 -3.63 10.93
N ARG A 61 -10.18 -4.17 11.92
CA ARG A 61 -9.82 -4.01 13.33
C ARG A 61 -8.47 -4.65 13.64
N TYR A 62 -8.22 -5.84 13.09
CA TYR A 62 -7.05 -6.66 13.36
C TYR A 62 -6.13 -6.73 12.14
N PRO A 63 -4.80 -6.67 12.31
CA PRO A 63 -3.85 -6.94 11.24
C PRO A 63 -4.00 -8.36 10.69
N ILE A 64 -3.58 -8.55 9.43
CA ILE A 64 -3.50 -9.86 8.79
C ILE A 64 -2.02 -10.21 8.62
N ALA A 65 -1.61 -11.35 9.16
CA ALA A 65 -0.32 -11.93 8.90
C ALA A 65 -0.39 -12.82 7.65
N PHE A 66 0.54 -12.62 6.72
CA PHE A 66 0.82 -13.50 5.59
C PHE A 66 2.13 -14.20 5.89
N ASP A 67 2.03 -15.44 6.38
CA ASP A 67 3.16 -16.25 6.82
C ASP A 67 3.44 -17.35 5.79
N LYS A 68 3.82 -16.91 4.59
CA LYS A 68 4.13 -17.70 3.38
C LYS A 68 3.00 -18.59 2.87
N GLU A 69 2.61 -19.59 3.64
CA GLU A 69 1.60 -20.60 3.29
C GLU A 69 0.19 -20.19 3.74
N LYS A 70 0.09 -19.37 4.79
CA LYS A 70 -1.20 -19.01 5.40
C LYS A 70 -1.37 -17.51 5.55
N ALA A 71 -2.62 -17.08 5.45
CA ALA A 71 -3.05 -15.73 5.82
C ALA A 71 -4.06 -15.83 6.96
N PHE A 72 -3.81 -15.13 8.07
CA PHE A 72 -4.68 -15.17 9.25
C PHE A 72 -4.69 -13.83 9.98
N ARG A 73 -5.78 -13.56 10.71
CA ARG A 73 -5.89 -12.35 11.54
C ARG A 73 -5.10 -12.53 12.83
N VAL A 74 -4.36 -11.50 13.22
CA VAL A 74 -3.60 -11.46 14.47
C VAL A 74 -4.44 -10.74 15.53
N TYR A 75 -4.89 -11.49 16.54
CA TYR A 75 -5.76 -10.97 17.60
C TYR A 75 -4.99 -10.56 18.84
N GLU A 76 -3.89 -11.26 19.14
CA GLU A 76 -3.09 -11.09 20.34
C GLU A 76 -1.91 -10.15 20.06
N ALA A 77 -1.67 -9.21 20.98
CA ALA A 77 -0.69 -8.15 20.79
C ALA A 77 0.76 -8.67 20.85
N ASP A 78 1.03 -9.64 21.72
CA ASP A 78 2.32 -10.31 21.83
C ASP A 78 2.68 -11.10 20.56
N VAL A 79 1.70 -11.75 19.94
CA VAL A 79 1.89 -12.40 18.64
C VAL A 79 2.24 -11.35 17.58
N LEU A 80 1.52 -10.23 17.53
CA LEU A 80 1.84 -9.13 16.61
C LEU A 80 3.25 -8.58 16.84
N ASP A 81 3.61 -8.33 18.10
CA ASP A 81 4.92 -7.82 18.50
C ASP A 81 6.05 -8.78 18.10
N SER A 82 5.82 -10.09 18.22
CA SER A 82 6.79 -11.12 17.81
C SER A 82 7.12 -11.05 16.31
N TYR A 83 6.17 -10.64 15.45
CA TYR A 83 6.43 -10.40 14.04
C TYR A 83 7.10 -9.03 13.82
N LEU A 84 6.62 -7.98 14.49
CA LEU A 84 7.07 -6.62 14.23
C LEU A 84 8.48 -6.32 14.79
N CYS A 85 8.97 -7.15 15.72
CA CYS A 85 10.34 -7.07 16.21
C CYS A 85 11.39 -7.67 15.24
N GLU A 86 10.95 -8.40 14.20
CA GLU A 86 11.83 -9.03 13.23
C GLU A 86 12.14 -8.12 12.03
N GLN A 87 13.43 -7.95 11.72
CA GLN A 87 13.83 -7.06 10.61
C GLN A 87 13.49 -7.61 9.23
N SER A 88 13.32 -8.94 9.10
CA SER A 88 12.94 -9.60 7.85
C SER A 88 11.46 -9.44 7.50
N VAL A 89 10.63 -9.07 8.48
CA VAL A 89 9.18 -8.88 8.33
C VAL A 89 8.88 -7.55 7.63
N TRP A 90 7.88 -7.59 6.75
CA TRP A 90 7.36 -6.43 6.05
C TRP A 90 6.08 -5.96 6.73
N TYR A 91 6.08 -4.73 7.25
CA TYR A 91 4.92 -4.12 7.86
C TYR A 91 4.28 -3.11 6.91
N ILE A 92 3.14 -3.46 6.32
CA ILE A 92 2.38 -2.60 5.41
C ILE A 92 1.20 -2.01 6.18
N VAL A 93 1.19 -0.69 6.30
CA VAL A 93 0.13 0.04 6.99
C VAL A 93 -0.66 0.85 5.98
N ASP A 94 -1.97 0.59 5.90
CA ASP A 94 -2.89 1.30 4.99
C ASP A 94 -3.85 2.18 5.79
N SER A 95 -3.66 3.50 5.64
CA SER A 95 -4.54 4.54 6.16
C SER A 95 -4.73 4.51 7.68
N LYS A 96 -3.70 4.06 8.41
CA LYS A 96 -3.58 4.05 9.87
C LYS A 96 -2.23 4.63 10.30
N GLU A 97 -2.11 5.03 11.56
CA GLU A 97 -0.81 5.36 12.14
C GLU A 97 0.00 4.07 12.37
N PRO A 98 1.26 4.01 11.89
CA PRO A 98 2.12 2.85 12.09
C PRO A 98 2.76 2.85 13.48
N GLU A 99 3.02 1.66 13.99
CA GLU A 99 3.78 1.45 15.23
C GLU A 99 5.29 1.64 15.02
N SER A 100 5.99 2.00 16.09
CA SER A 100 7.45 2.14 16.10
C SER A 100 8.12 0.77 16.25
N VAL A 101 8.44 0.13 15.12
CA VAL A 101 8.89 -1.28 15.10
C VAL A 101 10.19 -1.48 14.32
N LYS A 102 10.78 -2.69 14.44
CA LYS A 102 12.02 -3.07 13.73
C LYS A 102 11.74 -3.55 12.31
N ALA A 103 10.57 -4.12 12.06
CA ALA A 103 10.10 -4.52 10.73
C ALA A 103 10.22 -3.40 9.69
N LYS A 104 10.33 -3.77 8.42
CA LYS A 104 10.40 -2.79 7.33
C LYS A 104 9.00 -2.19 7.12
N THR A 105 8.85 -0.90 7.41
CA THR A 105 7.52 -0.27 7.43
C THR A 105 7.25 0.52 6.16
N ILE A 106 6.18 0.14 5.45
CA ILE A 106 5.64 0.86 4.30
C ILE A 106 4.27 1.43 4.69
N LEU A 107 4.22 2.75 4.88
CA LEU A 107 3.00 3.50 5.21
C LEU A 107 2.36 4.05 3.94
N LEU A 108 1.12 3.65 3.68
CA LEU A 108 0.27 4.16 2.61
C LEU A 108 -0.81 5.04 3.22
N CYS A 109 -0.80 6.35 2.95
CA CYS A 109 -1.79 7.25 3.55
C CYS A 109 -2.17 8.41 2.64
N SER A 110 -3.31 9.04 2.89
CA SER A 110 -3.62 10.37 2.33
C SER A 110 -2.80 11.44 3.07
N PRO A 111 -2.73 12.71 2.59
CA PRO A 111 -2.01 13.79 3.27
C PRO A 111 -2.68 14.27 4.58
N ARG A 112 -3.43 13.41 5.27
CA ARG A 112 -3.97 13.69 6.61
C ARG A 112 -2.89 13.51 7.67
N LYS A 113 -2.54 14.60 8.34
CA LYS A 113 -1.41 14.67 9.29
C LYS A 113 -1.45 13.59 10.38
N ASP A 114 -2.64 13.26 10.87
CA ASP A 114 -2.82 12.33 11.98
C ASP A 114 -2.30 10.91 11.66
N HIS A 115 -2.19 10.54 10.39
CA HIS A 115 -1.75 9.19 10.00
C HIS A 115 -0.22 9.06 9.91
N TYR A 116 0.53 10.16 9.83
CA TYR A 116 1.97 10.11 9.53
C TYR A 116 2.86 11.05 10.33
N LYS A 117 2.29 11.98 11.11
CA LYS A 117 3.06 13.01 11.82
C LYS A 117 4.16 12.42 12.71
N ASN A 118 3.92 11.31 13.38
CA ASN A 118 4.93 10.65 14.20
C ASN A 118 5.88 9.78 13.37
N PHE A 119 5.36 9.13 12.33
CA PHE A 119 6.17 8.31 11.42
C PHE A 119 7.27 9.11 10.70
N ASP A 120 6.95 10.33 10.25
CA ASP A 120 7.89 11.21 9.57
C ASP A 120 9.02 11.72 10.49
N LYS A 121 8.88 11.61 11.81
CA LYS A 121 9.93 11.99 12.77
C LYS A 121 11.00 10.91 12.92
N TYR A 122 10.75 9.68 12.48
CA TYR A 122 11.74 8.62 12.61
C TYR A 122 12.94 8.88 11.70
N VAL A 123 14.13 8.62 12.23
CA VAL A 123 15.38 8.72 11.46
C VAL A 123 15.32 7.77 10.27
N GLY A 124 15.68 8.30 9.09
CA GLY A 124 15.71 7.54 7.83
C GLY A 124 14.35 7.37 7.15
N THR A 125 13.29 8.06 7.59
CA THR A 125 12.00 8.03 6.89
C THR A 125 12.12 8.68 5.51
N THR A 126 11.79 7.90 4.48
CA THR A 126 11.70 8.36 3.10
C THR A 126 10.26 8.65 2.74
N ILE A 127 10.01 9.76 2.04
CA ILE A 127 8.65 10.15 1.59
C ILE A 127 8.61 10.10 0.06
N ARG A 128 7.56 9.51 -0.49
CA ARG A 128 7.25 9.47 -1.92
C ARG A 128 5.79 9.81 -2.16
N TYR A 129 5.51 10.34 -3.35
CA TYR A 129 4.18 10.73 -3.78
C TYR A 129 3.74 9.80 -4.91
N MET A 130 2.55 9.23 -4.77
CA MET A 130 1.92 8.46 -5.83
C MET A 130 1.27 9.41 -6.84
N SER A 131 1.57 9.21 -8.13
CA SER A 131 0.99 10.01 -9.20
C SER A 131 -0.53 9.81 -9.30
N VAL A 132 -1.24 10.88 -9.70
CA VAL A 132 -2.66 10.80 -10.09
C VAL A 132 -2.83 9.91 -11.33
N TRP A 133 -4.05 9.44 -11.56
CA TRP A 133 -4.38 8.66 -12.75
C TRP A 133 -4.17 9.50 -14.01
N SER A 134 -3.47 8.95 -15.01
CA SER A 134 -3.38 9.59 -16.33
C SER A 134 -4.62 9.26 -17.17
N PRO A 135 -4.98 10.10 -18.16
CA PRO A 135 -6.08 9.81 -19.08
C PRO A 135 -5.94 8.43 -19.75
N GLU A 136 -4.71 8.04 -20.10
CA GLU A 136 -4.40 6.74 -20.71
C GLU A 136 -4.65 5.57 -19.74
N GLU A 137 -4.28 5.74 -18.46
CA GLU A 137 -4.57 4.74 -17.42
C GLU A 137 -6.08 4.59 -17.20
N ILE A 138 -6.81 5.70 -17.19
CA ILE A 138 -8.27 5.72 -17.02
C ILE A 138 -8.95 5.01 -18.19
N GLU A 139 -8.58 5.35 -19.43
CA GLU A 139 -9.14 4.71 -20.62
C GLU A 139 -8.82 3.21 -20.67
N ALA A 140 -7.60 2.82 -20.29
CA ALA A 140 -7.24 1.41 -20.21
C ALA A 140 -8.09 0.65 -19.16
N CYS A 141 -8.35 1.25 -18.01
CA CYS A 141 -9.26 0.69 -17.00
C CYS A 141 -10.69 0.60 -17.52
N ARG A 142 -11.20 1.65 -18.20
CA ARG A 142 -12.54 1.66 -18.79
C ARG A 142 -12.70 0.52 -19.78
N VAL A 143 -11.79 0.36 -20.73
CA VAL A 143 -11.91 -0.68 -21.76
C VAL A 143 -11.78 -2.10 -21.20
N ARG A 144 -10.92 -2.33 -20.19
CA ARG A 144 -10.55 -3.69 -19.76
C ARG A 144 -11.27 -4.18 -18.50
N ILE A 145 -11.73 -3.27 -17.64
CA ILE A 145 -12.27 -3.59 -16.31
C ILE A 145 -13.70 -3.07 -16.17
N PHE A 146 -13.98 -1.91 -16.75
CA PHE A 146 -15.27 -1.23 -16.63
C PHE A 146 -15.88 -0.99 -18.02
N ASP A 147 -15.91 -2.03 -18.85
CA ASP A 147 -16.31 -1.98 -20.27
C ASP A 147 -17.78 -1.57 -20.46
N CYS A 148 -18.59 -1.70 -19.41
CA CYS A 148 -19.96 -1.23 -19.33
C CYS A 148 -20.10 0.30 -19.16
N ILE A 149 -19.00 1.03 -18.91
CA ILE A 149 -19.02 2.48 -18.74
C ILE A 149 -18.70 3.17 -20.07
N ASP A 150 -19.66 3.99 -20.51
CA ASP A 150 -19.51 4.83 -21.70
C ASP A 150 -18.35 5.83 -21.51
N LYS A 151 -17.56 6.01 -22.58
CA LYS A 151 -16.46 6.96 -22.64
C LYS A 151 -16.93 8.39 -22.33
N VAL A 152 -18.08 8.81 -22.86
CA VAL A 152 -18.61 10.17 -22.65
C VAL A 152 -18.84 10.44 -21.17
N LYS A 153 -19.39 9.45 -20.45
CA LYS A 153 -19.63 9.55 -19.00
C LYS A 153 -18.33 9.71 -18.20
N VAL A 154 -17.23 9.09 -18.65
CA VAL A 154 -15.92 9.22 -17.99
C VAL A 154 -15.34 10.61 -18.23
N GLU A 155 -15.42 11.11 -19.45
CA GLU A 155 -14.93 12.45 -19.82
C GLU A 155 -15.69 13.56 -19.06
N ASP A 156 -17.00 13.42 -18.89
CA ASP A 156 -17.84 14.33 -18.08
C ASP A 156 -17.45 14.39 -16.60
N LEU A 157 -16.90 13.30 -16.05
CA LEU A 157 -16.45 13.24 -14.66
C LEU A 157 -15.06 13.87 -14.47
N LEU A 158 -14.25 13.95 -15.52
CA LEU A 158 -12.88 14.49 -15.49
C LEU A 158 -12.80 15.96 -15.90
N SER A 159 -13.84 16.50 -16.53
CA SER A 159 -13.93 17.90 -16.96
C SER A 159 -14.43 18.86 -15.88
N LYS A 160 -14.73 18.35 -14.68
CA LYS A 160 -15.17 19.11 -13.50
C LYS A 160 -14.03 19.31 -12.51
#